data_AF-A0A4W5PQ67-F1
#
_entry.id   AF-A0A4W5PQ67-F1
#
_cell.length_a   1.000
_cell.length_b   1.000
_cell.length_c   1.000
_cell.angle_alpha   90.00
_cell.angle_beta   90.00
_cell.angle_gamma   90.00
#
_symmetry.space_group_name_H-M   'P 1'
#
loop_
_entity.id
_entity.type
_entity.pdbx_description
1 polymer ?
#
loop_
_entity_poly.entity_id
_entity_poly.type
_entity_poly.pdbx_seq_one_letter_code
_entity_poly.pdbx_strand_id
1 'polypeptide(L)'
;MAILTIVLFVSMAFALGDAMIRPKTPCERARDAAIIGAYIPTCDHAGQYTPKQCFGSTGYCWCVTITGQKIQGTETPPGTAINC
;
A
#
# COMPACT_ATOMS: atom_id res chain seq x y z
N MET A 1 1.35 -39.90 20.99
CA MET A 1 1.78 -40.08 19.59
C MET A 1 0.99 -39.20 18.62
N ALA A 2 -0.37 -39.24 18.64
CA ALA A 2 -1.21 -38.35 17.82
C ALA A 2 -1.04 -36.84 18.11
N ILE A 3 -0.86 -36.46 19.38
CA ILE A 3 -0.63 -35.05 19.77
C ILE A 3 0.73 -34.56 19.26
N LEU A 4 1.77 -35.39 19.37
CA LEU A 4 3.11 -35.07 18.88
C LEU A 4 3.13 -34.92 17.36
N THR A 5 2.39 -35.77 16.63
CA THR A 5 2.26 -35.63 15.18
C THR A 5 1.50 -34.36 14.78
N ILE A 6 0.39 -34.01 15.46
CA ILE A 6 -0.37 -32.78 15.17
C ILE A 6 0.49 -31.53 15.37
N VAL A 7 1.26 -31.46 16.47
CA VAL A 7 2.18 -30.34 16.73
C VAL A 7 3.23 -30.24 15.63
N LEU A 8 3.84 -31.36 15.23
CA LEU A 8 4.83 -31.37 14.15
C LEU A 8 4.25 -30.97 12.79
N PHE A 9 3.01 -31.38 12.46
CA PHE A 9 2.32 -30.97 11.24
C PHE A 9 1.96 -29.49 11.24
N VAL A 10 1.48 -28.95 12.36
CA VAL A 10 1.20 -27.52 12.52
C VAL A 10 2.50 -26.72 12.40
N SER A 11 3.56 -27.11 13.09
CA SER A 11 4.86 -26.44 13.00
C SER A 11 5.45 -26.46 11.58
N MET A 12 5.31 -27.57 10.83
CA MET A 12 5.76 -27.66 9.43
C MET A 12 4.91 -26.80 8.49
N ALA A 13 3.59 -26.72 8.72
CA ALA A 13 2.71 -25.84 7.95
C ALA A 13 3.03 -24.35 8.21
N PHE A 14 3.33 -23.97 9.45
CA PHE A 14 3.78 -22.62 9.80
C PHE A 14 5.15 -22.30 9.15
N ALA A 15 6.12 -23.21 9.24
CA ALA A 15 7.45 -23.02 8.63
C ALA A 15 7.41 -22.90 7.09
N LEU A 16 6.45 -23.56 6.43
CA LEU A 16 6.22 -23.43 4.98
C LEU A 16 5.38 -22.20 4.61
N GLY A 17 4.62 -21.63 5.56
CA GLY A 17 3.68 -20.53 5.35
C GLY A 17 4.33 -19.13 5.32
N ASP A 18 5.47 -18.95 5.98
CA ASP A 18 6.13 -17.63 6.13
C ASP A 18 7.12 -17.30 4.98
N ALA A 19 7.36 -18.22 4.04
CA ALA A 19 8.42 -18.09 3.03
C ALA A 19 8.03 -17.33 1.74
N MET A 20 6.83 -16.75 1.65
CA MET A 20 6.37 -15.95 0.48
C MET A 20 6.01 -14.50 0.79
N ILE A 21 6.46 -13.95 1.92
CA ILE A 21 6.14 -12.54 2.24
C ILE A 21 7.14 -11.63 1.54
N ARG A 22 6.81 -11.23 0.30
CA ARG A 22 7.50 -10.12 -0.39
C ARG A 22 7.52 -8.91 0.57
N PRO A 23 8.70 -8.32 0.86
CA PRO A 23 8.77 -7.14 1.72
C PRO A 23 7.92 -6.00 1.15
N LYS A 24 7.07 -5.41 2.01
CA LYS A 24 6.20 -4.29 1.60
C LYS A 24 7.04 -3.08 1.22
N THR A 25 6.69 -2.42 0.12
CA THR A 25 7.31 -1.16 -0.34
C THR A 25 6.92 0.01 0.57
N PRO A 26 7.57 1.19 0.43
CA PRO A 26 7.15 2.40 1.14
C PRO A 26 5.68 2.78 0.89
N CYS A 27 5.19 2.70 -0.34
CA CYS A 27 3.79 3.01 -0.65
C CYS A 27 2.83 2.02 0.01
N GLU A 28 3.11 0.72 -0.09
CA GLU A 28 2.27 -0.32 0.52
C GLU A 28 2.21 -0.18 2.04
N ARG A 29 3.34 0.12 2.70
CA ARG A 29 3.35 0.38 4.15
C ARG A 29 2.53 1.60 4.52
N ALA A 30 2.65 2.69 3.76
CA ALA A 30 1.89 3.92 4.00
C ALA A 30 0.38 3.70 3.80
N ARG A 31 -0.01 2.93 2.77
CA ARG A 31 -1.39 2.53 2.51
C ARG A 31 -1.97 1.72 3.67
N ASP A 32 -1.22 0.71 4.13
CA ASP A 32 -1.69 -0.19 5.19
C ASP A 32 -1.73 0.48 6.58
N ALA A 33 -0.95 1.55 6.78
CA ALA A 33 -0.97 2.38 7.99
C ALA A 33 -2.03 3.49 7.97
N ALA A 34 -2.70 3.72 6.84
CA ALA A 34 -3.68 4.80 6.70
C ALA A 34 -4.98 4.46 7.44
N ILE A 35 -5.56 5.47 8.11
CA ILE A 35 -6.85 5.36 8.81
C ILE A 35 -8.00 5.81 7.91
N ILE A 36 -9.22 5.32 8.19
CA ILE A 36 -10.43 5.74 7.47
C ILE A 36 -10.59 7.26 7.57
N GLY A 37 -10.86 7.90 6.44
CA GLY A 37 -11.04 9.35 6.32
C GLY A 37 -9.74 10.12 6.10
N ALA A 38 -8.56 9.51 6.31
CA ALA A 38 -7.28 10.07 5.89
C ALA A 38 -6.99 9.77 4.42
N TYR A 39 -5.98 10.44 3.87
CA TYR A 39 -5.48 10.14 2.54
C TYR A 39 -4.81 8.76 2.52
N ILE A 40 -5.24 7.92 1.58
CA ILE A 40 -4.69 6.58 1.35
C ILE A 40 -3.91 6.63 0.04
N PRO A 41 -2.58 6.43 0.05
CA PRO A 41 -1.79 6.45 -1.17
C PRO A 41 -2.15 5.28 -2.10
N THR A 42 -2.15 5.59 -3.39
CA THR A 42 -2.35 4.62 -4.47
C THR A 42 -1.00 4.08 -4.93
N CYS A 43 -0.88 2.76 -4.96
CA CYS A 43 0.33 2.07 -5.39
C CYS A 43 0.07 1.29 -6.68
N ASP A 44 1.08 1.18 -7.55
CA ASP A 44 1.02 0.34 -8.74
C ASP A 44 1.27 -1.15 -8.43
N HIS A 45 1.32 -1.98 -9.47
CA HIS A 45 1.53 -3.43 -9.36
C HIS A 45 2.92 -3.81 -8.78
N ALA A 46 3.92 -2.94 -8.90
CA ALA A 46 5.24 -3.12 -8.29
C ALA A 46 5.26 -2.64 -6.83
N GLY A 47 4.21 -1.95 -6.37
CA GLY A 47 4.11 -1.31 -5.07
C GLY A 47 4.76 0.08 -5.05
N GLN A 48 5.05 0.70 -6.19
CA GLN A 48 5.53 2.08 -6.25
C GLN A 48 4.36 3.06 -6.17
N TYR A 49 4.61 4.31 -5.79
CA TYR A 49 3.58 5.35 -5.85
C TYR A 49 3.18 5.61 -7.29
N THR A 50 1.87 5.62 -7.56
CA THR A 50 1.38 6.13 -8.85
C THR A 50 1.68 7.64 -8.97
N PRO A 51 2.08 8.15 -10.15
CA PRO A 51 2.43 9.57 -10.31
C PRO A 51 1.32 10.53 -9.88
N LYS A 52 0.07 10.15 -10.16
CA LYS A 52 -1.12 10.83 -9.67
C LYS A 52 -1.58 10.20 -8.36
N GLN A 53 -1.84 11.02 -7.37
CA GLN A 53 -2.43 10.65 -6.08
C GLN A 53 -3.70 11.45 -5.84
N CYS A 54 -4.71 10.83 -5.25
CA CYS A 54 -5.99 11.47 -4.99
C CYS A 54 -6.46 11.17 -3.57
N PHE A 55 -6.95 12.20 -2.87
CA PHE A 55 -7.61 12.06 -1.59
C PHE A 55 -9.07 11.71 -1.81
N GLY A 56 -9.43 10.43 -1.66
CA GLY A 56 -10.78 9.92 -1.96
C GLY A 56 -11.92 10.62 -1.21
N SER A 57 -11.72 11.09 0.02
CA SER A 57 -12.78 11.74 0.80
C SER A 57 -13.06 13.19 0.39
N THR A 58 -12.04 13.92 -0.06
CA THR A 58 -12.18 15.32 -0.49
C THR A 58 -12.28 15.46 -2.00
N GLY A 59 -11.82 14.46 -2.75
CA GLY A 59 -11.72 14.43 -4.21
C GLY A 59 -10.54 15.22 -4.79
N TYR A 60 -9.66 15.78 -3.96
CA TYR A 60 -8.48 16.52 -4.43
C TYR A 60 -7.41 15.56 -4.96
N CYS A 61 -6.73 15.95 -6.03
CA CYS A 61 -5.63 15.17 -6.60
C CYS A 61 -4.37 16.01 -6.77
N TRP A 62 -3.19 15.37 -6.70
CA TRP A 62 -1.88 16.00 -6.91
C TRP A 62 -0.89 15.03 -7.56
N CYS A 63 0.20 15.56 -8.11
CA CYS A 63 1.31 14.75 -8.58
C CYS A 63 2.31 14.48 -7.45
N VAL A 64 2.96 13.31 -7.48
CA VAL A 64 4.02 12.92 -6.54
C VAL A 64 5.29 12.50 -7.25
N THR A 65 6.42 12.59 -6.55
CA THR A 65 7.69 11.98 -6.95
C THR A 65 7.65 10.46 -6.77
N ILE A 66 8.67 9.74 -7.25
CA ILE A 66 8.83 8.29 -7.04
C ILE A 66 8.85 7.88 -5.56
N THR A 67 9.18 8.79 -4.66
CA THR A 67 9.20 8.55 -3.20
C THR A 67 7.87 8.87 -2.53
N GLY A 68 6.87 9.34 -3.28
CA GLY A 68 5.54 9.72 -2.77
C GLY A 68 5.45 11.16 -2.27
N GLN A 69 6.44 12.02 -2.52
CA GLN A 69 6.40 13.42 -2.11
C GLN A 69 5.53 14.24 -3.06
N LYS A 70 4.55 14.97 -2.52
CA LYS A 70 3.69 15.89 -3.28
C LYS A 70 4.52 16.97 -3.96
N ILE A 71 4.32 17.15 -5.26
CA ILE A 71 4.91 18.23 -6.05
C ILE A 71 4.07 19.50 -5.80
N GLN A 72 4.72 20.56 -5.33
CA GLN A 72 4.04 21.81 -5.00
C GLN A 72 3.36 22.41 -6.24
N GLY A 73 2.15 22.96 -6.04
CA GLY A 73 1.38 23.59 -7.12
C GLY A 73 0.65 22.62 -8.06
N THR A 74 0.75 21.32 -7.84
CA THR A 74 0.03 20.30 -8.64
C THR A 74 -1.32 19.89 -8.03
N GLU A 75 -1.72 20.46 -6.90
CA GLU A 75 -3.00 20.13 -6.29
C GLU A 75 -4.17 20.72 -7.07
N THR A 76 -5.15 19.88 -7.36
CA THR A 76 -6.33 20.20 -8.15
C THR A 76 -7.61 19.85 -7.39
N PRO A 77 -8.67 20.67 -7.51
CA PRO A 77 -9.95 20.38 -6.88
C PRO A 77 -10.67 19.22 -7.57
N PRO A 78 -11.71 18.64 -6.93
CA PRO A 78 -12.51 17.57 -7.52
C PRO A 78 -13.07 17.95 -8.89
N GLY A 79 -13.05 16.99 -9.83
CA GLY A 79 -13.54 17.20 -11.19
C GLY A 79 -12.55 17.89 -12.14
N THR A 80 -11.37 18.27 -11.67
CA THR A 80 -10.28 18.76 -12.52
C THR A 80 -9.44 17.60 -13.03
N ALA A 81 -9.21 17.54 -14.34
CA ALA A 81 -8.27 16.60 -14.92
C ALA A 81 -6.83 17.05 -14.64
N ILE A 82 -6.00 16.14 -14.13
CA ILE A 82 -4.56 16.35 -13.90
C ILE A 82 -3.76 15.28 -14.63
N ASN A 83 -2.72 15.71 -15.35
CA ASN A 83 -1.77 14.83 -16.03
C ASN A 83 -0.46 14.80 -15.23
N CYS A 84 -0.22 13.65 -14.62
CA CYS A 84 1.01 13.18 -14.04
C CYS A 84 1.37 11.87 -14.77
#